data_AF-A0A8T5UIR1-F1
#
_entry.id   AF-A0A8T5UIR1-F1
#
_cell.length_a   1.000
_cell.length_b   1.000
_cell.length_c   1.000
_cell.angle_alpha   90.00
_cell.angle_beta   90.00
_cell.angle_gamma   90.00
#
_symmetry.space_group_name_H-M   'P 1'
#
loop_
_entity.id
_entity.type
_entity.pdbx_description
1 polymer ?
#
loop_
_entity_poly.entity_id
_entity_poly.type
_entity_poly.pdbx_seq_one_letter_code
_entity_poly.pdbx_strand_id
1 'polypeptide(L)'
;MSIVKIKNKKGLEQLQAKLTLRLGRKPTQQETLDYCLILANQNFEKIIEIAMHIPILNPEKAHKIIKDRNDLKGIPYNSDLQFDSQDDEDVYNS
;
A
#
# COMPACT_ATOMS: atom_id res chain seq x y z
N MET A 1 4.36 32.40 -6.94
CA MET A 1 4.08 30.96 -7.12
C MET A 1 4.81 30.19 -6.05
N SER A 2 4.11 29.50 -5.15
CA SER A 2 4.76 28.60 -4.20
C SER A 2 5.33 27.40 -4.93
N ILE A 3 6.59 27.08 -4.68
CA ILE A 3 7.29 25.94 -5.29
C ILE A 3 6.97 24.70 -4.43
N VAL A 4 6.04 23.88 -4.90
CA VAL A 4 5.77 22.58 -4.27
C VAL A 4 6.78 21.56 -4.82
N LYS A 5 7.69 21.09 -3.96
CA LYS A 5 8.70 20.09 -4.33
C LYS A 5 8.07 18.69 -4.33
N ILE A 6 7.74 18.19 -5.51
CA ILE A 6 7.18 16.84 -5.69
C ILE A 6 8.33 15.85 -5.89
N LYS A 7 8.43 14.85 -4.99
CA LYS A 7 9.44 13.78 -5.09
C LYS A 7 9.22 12.88 -6.32
N ASN A 8 7.96 12.60 -6.68
CA ASN A 8 7.61 11.73 -7.81
C ASN A 8 7.20 12.52 -9.07
N LYS A 9 8.18 13.17 -9.71
CA LYS A 9 7.96 13.98 -10.92
C LYS A 9 7.45 13.13 -12.09
N LYS A 10 7.94 11.90 -12.25
CA LYS A 10 7.54 10.97 -13.32
C LYS A 10 6.05 10.61 -13.24
N GLY A 11 5.52 10.39 -12.03
CA GLY A 11 4.10 10.12 -11.83
C GLY A 11 3.20 11.29 -12.27
N LEU A 12 3.62 12.53 -11.98
CA LEU A 12 2.89 13.72 -12.40
C LEU A 12 2.87 13.87 -13.93
N GLU A 13 4.00 13.63 -14.60
CA GLU A 13 4.10 13.68 -16.06
C GLU A 13 3.22 12.62 -16.74
N GLN A 14 3.17 11.40 -16.18
CA GLN A 14 2.28 10.34 -16.67
C GLN A 14 0.80 10.71 -16.51
N LEU A 15 0.43 11.29 -15.36
CA LEU A 15 -0.93 11.75 -15.13
C LEU A 15 -1.32 12.86 -16.10
N GLN A 16 -0.43 13.84 -16.31
CA GLN A 16 -0.61 14.92 -17.27
C GLN A 16 -0.80 14.38 -18.69
N ALA A 17 -0.03 13.37 -19.10
CA ALA A 17 -0.19 12.72 -20.41
C ALA A 17 -1.56 12.06 -20.55
N LYS A 18 -2.01 11.31 -19.54
CA LYS A 18 -3.35 10.69 -19.52
C LYS A 18 -4.47 11.72 -19.61
N LEU A 19 -4.34 12.82 -18.86
CA LEU A 19 -5.30 13.93 -18.90
C LEU A 19 -5.30 14.61 -20.27
N THR A 20 -4.13 14.78 -20.88
CA THR A 20 -4.01 15.37 -22.23
C THR A 20 -4.75 14.54 -23.28
N LEU A 21 -4.60 13.21 -23.23
CA LEU A 21 -5.29 12.31 -24.16
C LEU A 21 -6.82 12.37 -24.02
N ARG A 22 -7.33 12.69 -22.83
CA ARG A 22 -8.78 12.74 -22.56
C ARG A 22 -9.39 14.12 -22.76
N LEU A 23 -8.67 15.17 -22.39
CA LEU A 23 -9.14 16.56 -22.45
C LEU A 23 -8.85 17.23 -23.79
N GLY A 24 -7.98 16.66 -24.63
CA GLY A 24 -7.57 17.24 -25.91
C GLY A 24 -6.67 18.49 -25.78
N ARG A 25 -6.33 18.89 -24.55
CA ARG A 25 -5.40 19.97 -24.23
C ARG A 25 -4.39 19.50 -23.18
N LYS A 26 -3.18 20.05 -23.19
CA LYS A 26 -2.16 19.76 -22.16
C LYS A 26 -2.40 20.65 -20.94
N PRO A 27 -3.00 20.15 -19.83
CA PRO A 27 -3.15 20.96 -18.62
C PRO A 27 -1.77 21.29 -18.07
N THR A 28 -1.62 22.45 -17.42
CA THR A 28 -0.39 22.80 -16.72
C THR A 28 -0.17 21.87 -15.51
N GLN A 29 1.05 21.84 -14.98
CA GLN A 29 1.34 21.07 -13.75
C GLN A 29 0.52 21.60 -12.56
N GLN A 30 0.28 22.91 -12.49
CA GLN A 30 -0.55 23.52 -11.45
C GLN A 30 -2.01 23.08 -11.58
N GLU A 31 -2.62 23.19 -12.76
CA GLU A 31 -3.99 22.71 -12.99
C GLU A 31 -4.13 21.21 -12.67
N THR A 32 -3.12 20.41 -13.04
CA THR A 32 -3.11 18.97 -12.74
C THR A 32 -3.14 18.71 -11.24
N LEU A 33 -2.39 19.48 -10.45
CA LEU A 33 -2.38 19.39 -9.00
C LEU A 33 -3.69 19.90 -8.38
N ASP A 34 -4.27 20.96 -8.93
CA ASP A 34 -5.56 21.48 -8.47
C ASP A 34 -6.67 20.43 -8.63
N TYR A 35 -6.71 19.74 -9.77
CA TYR A 35 -7.64 18.62 -9.97
C TYR A 35 -7.37 17.46 -9.01
N CYS A 36 -6.10 17.17 -8.73
CA CYS A 36 -5.75 16.16 -7.74
C CYS A 36 -6.22 16.55 -6.34
N LEU A 37 -6.10 17.82 -5.95
CA LEU A 37 -6.58 18.31 -4.65
C LEU A 37 -8.10 18.23 -4.53
N ILE A 38 -8.84 18.55 -5.60
CA ILE A 38 -10.30 18.41 -5.63
C ILE A 38 -10.69 16.94 -5.45
N LEU A 39 -10.09 16.03 -6.22
CA LEU A 39 -10.37 14.59 -6.13
C LEU A 39 -9.95 14.01 -4.78
N ALA A 40 -8.83 14.49 -4.25
CA ALA A 40 -8.29 14.14 -2.94
C ALA A 40 -9.27 14.48 -1.82
N ASN A 41 -9.80 15.70 -1.81
CA ASN A 41 -10.78 16.12 -0.82
C ASN A 41 -12.07 15.29 -0.87
N GLN A 42 -12.48 14.85 -2.06
CA GLN A 42 -13.62 13.94 -2.21
C GLN A 42 -13.34 12.51 -1.73
N ASN A 43 -12.07 12.10 -1.68
CA ASN A 43 -11.63 10.75 -1.34
C ASN A 43 -10.68 10.76 -0.14
N PHE A 44 -10.98 11.57 0.88
CA PHE A 44 -10.09 11.84 2.00
C PHE A 44 -9.59 10.56 2.70
N GLU A 45 -10.49 9.61 2.97
CA GLU A 45 -10.14 8.34 3.61
C GLU A 45 -9.06 7.55 2.85
N LYS A 46 -9.10 7.54 1.51
CA LYS A 46 -8.08 6.87 0.69
C LYS A 46 -6.72 7.55 0.79
N ILE A 47 -6.67 8.85 1.07
CA ILE A 47 -5.41 9.56 1.32
C ILE A 47 -4.85 9.15 2.66
N ILE A 48 -5.70 9.04 3.68
CA ILE A 48 -5.31 8.57 5.00
C ILE A 48 -4.72 7.15 4.91
N GLU A 49 -5.34 6.26 4.12
CA GLU A 49 -4.79 4.93 3.81
C GLU A 49 -3.36 4.99 3.23
N ILE A 50 -3.17 5.82 2.21
CA ILE A 50 -1.87 5.97 1.54
C ILE A 50 -0.83 6.58 2.49
N ALA A 51 -1.22 7.62 3.23
CA ALA A 51 -0.32 8.40 4.09
C ALA A 51 0.09 7.66 5.35
N MET A 52 -0.84 6.93 5.99
CA MET A 52 -0.54 6.28 7.27
C MET A 52 0.13 4.92 7.10
N HIS A 53 0.13 4.31 5.90
CA HIS A 53 0.56 2.90 5.70
C HIS A 53 -0.13 1.94 6.69
N ILE A 54 -1.28 2.32 7.26
CA ILE A 54 -1.97 1.51 8.25
C ILE A 54 -2.76 0.46 7.48
N PRO A 55 -2.54 -0.83 7.72
CA PRO A 55 -3.41 -1.84 7.17
C PRO A 55 -4.80 -1.64 7.79
N ILE A 56 -5.77 -1.20 6.97
CA ILE A 56 -7.17 -1.21 7.41
C ILE A 56 -7.55 -2.67 7.68
N LEU A 57 -7.94 -2.93 8.93
CA LEU A 57 -8.54 -4.17 9.34
C LEU A 57 -10.00 -4.20 8.84
N ASN A 58 -10.17 -4.55 7.57
CA ASN A 58 -11.50 -4.83 7.01
C ASN A 58 -12.06 -6.09 7.71
N PRO A 59 -13.36 -6.17 8.08
CA PRO A 59 -13.98 -7.38 8.61
C PRO A 59 -13.60 -8.66 7.85
N GLU A 60 -13.46 -8.62 6.52
CA GLU A 60 -12.99 -9.78 5.74
C GLU A 60 -11.56 -10.22 6.08
N LYS A 61 -10.64 -9.25 6.23
CA LYS A 61 -9.26 -9.52 6.65
C LYS A 61 -9.20 -10.04 8.08
N ALA A 62 -10.04 -9.51 8.97
CA ALA A 62 -10.15 -9.99 10.35
C ALA A 62 -10.64 -11.45 10.40
N HIS A 63 -11.67 -11.79 9.63
CA HIS A 63 -12.17 -13.17 9.53
C HIS A 63 -11.11 -14.11 8.98
N LYS A 64 -10.34 -13.68 7.97
CA LYS A 64 -9.23 -14.47 7.44
C LYS A 64 -8.17 -14.77 8.51
N ILE A 65 -7.74 -13.76 9.26
CA ILE A 65 -6.76 -13.93 10.35
C ILE A 65 -7.28 -14.87 11.44
N ILE A 66 -8.56 -14.76 11.80
CA ILE A 66 -9.19 -15.65 12.80
C ILE A 66 -9.28 -17.08 12.26
N LYS A 67 -9.64 -17.26 10.98
CA LYS A 67 -9.70 -18.56 10.33
C LYS A 67 -8.33 -19.22 10.28
N ASP A 68 -7.33 -18.52 9.77
CA ASP A 68 -5.94 -19.00 9.69
C ASP A 68 -5.44 -19.39 11.09
N ARG A 69 -5.72 -18.58 12.12
CA ARG A 69 -5.40 -18.92 13.51
C ARG A 69 -6.08 -20.20 13.99
N ASN A 70 -7.36 -20.40 13.68
CA ASN A 70 -8.10 -21.58 14.10
C ASN A 70 -7.61 -22.85 13.39
N ASP A 71 -7.28 -22.74 12.11
CA ASP A 71 -6.72 -23.84 11.32
C ASP A 71 -5.34 -24.27 11.85
N LEU A 72 -4.57 -23.33 12.39
CA LEU A 72 -3.25 -23.59 13.00
C LEU A 72 -3.30 -24.06 14.47
N LYS A 73 -4.47 -24.05 15.13
CA LYS A 73 -4.60 -24.24 16.58
C LYS A 73 -4.36 -25.67 17.09
N GLY A 74 -4.10 -26.63 16.19
CA GLY A 74 -3.89 -28.03 16.52
C GLY A 74 -2.76 -28.70 15.75
N ILE A 75 -1.90 -27.91 15.08
CA ILE A 75 -0.79 -28.47 14.33
C ILE A 75 0.33 -28.78 15.32
N PRO A 76 0.73 -30.07 15.47
CA PRO A 76 1.88 -30.41 16.29
C PRO A 76 3.13 -29.77 15.70
N TYR A 77 4.02 -29.32 16.58
CA TYR A 77 5.33 -28.84 16.17
C TYR A 77 6.06 -29.97 15.42
N ASN A 78 6.47 -29.70 14.18
CA ASN A 78 7.17 -30.68 13.36
C ASN A 78 8.68 -30.49 13.55
N SER A 79 9.29 -31.38 14.32
CA SER A 79 10.73 -31.38 14.60
C SER A 79 11.59 -31.87 13.43
N ASP A 80 10.99 -32.41 12.36
CA ASP A 80 11.72 -32.89 11.18
C ASP A 80 11.98 -31.77 10.13
N LEU A 81 11.66 -30.51 10.45
CA LEU A 81 11.92 -29.37 9.58
C LEU A 81 13.39 -28.95 9.67
N GLN A 82 14.10 -29.04 8.55
CA GLN A 82 15.42 -28.42 8.41
C GLN A 82 15.24 -26.92 8.19
N PHE A 83 15.87 -26.12 9.05
CA PHE A 83 15.94 -24.67 8.90
C PHE A 83 17.11 -24.33 7.98
N ASP A 84 16.93 -23.34 7.09
CA ASP A 84 18.00 -22.91 6.16
C ASP A 84 19.18 -22.22 6.88
N SER A 85 18.99 -21.80 8.13
CA SER A 85 20.00 -21.12 8.95
C SER A 85 20.38 -21.97 10.16
N GLN A 86 21.69 -22.08 10.40
CA GLN A 86 22.25 -22.84 11.52
C GLN A 86 21.87 -22.22 12.88
N ASP A 87 21.75 -20.89 12.95
CA ASP A 87 21.29 -20.19 14.16
C ASP A 87 19.82 -20.53 14.49
N ASP A 88 18.99 -20.74 13.47
CA ASP A 88 17.57 -21.08 13.67
C ASP A 88 17.44 -22.55 14.10
N GLU A 89 18.29 -23.44 13.57
CA GLU A 89 18.33 -24.85 13.96
C GLU A 89 18.69 -25.00 15.45
N ASP A 90 19.69 -24.27 15.94
CA ASP A 90 20.11 -24.29 17.35
C ASP A 90 19.03 -23.79 18.31
N VAL A 91 18.25 -22.77 17.92
CA VAL A 91 17.22 -22.16 18.78
C VAL A 91 15.97 -23.02 18.89
N TYR A 92 15.59 -23.70 17.81
CA TYR A 92 14.31 -24.40 17.72
C TYR A 92 14.39 -25.93 17.89
N ASN A 93 15.57 -26.54 17.71
CA ASN A 93 15.78 -27.98 17.89
C ASN A 93 16.58 -28.37 19.17
N SER A 94 16.85 -27.43 20.09
CA SER A 94 17.51 -27.69 21.39
C SER A 94 16.59 -28.29 22.46
#